data_AF-A0A6P7HFY1-F1
#
_entry.id   AF-A0A6P7HFY1-F1
#
_cell.length_a   1.000
_cell.length_b   1.000
_cell.length_c   1.000
_cell.angle_alpha   90.00
_cell.angle_beta   90.00
_cell.angle_gamma   90.00
#
_symmetry.space_group_name_H-M   'P 1'
#
loop_
_entity.id
_entity.type
_entity.pdbx_description
1 polymer ?
#
loop_
_entity_poly.entity_id
_entity_poly.type
_entity_poly.pdbx_seq_one_letter_code
_entity_poly.pdbx_strand_id
1 'polypeptide(L)'
;FNGILLGYKNIKLLKDGGVIQDDSYYIHFDLQADFYIFKPEIGKIMEGVVKRKSKDHIGALVYEAFNVSIPLTSDDDEEELGNTVKVGDTVTFQIIYINLTSRLPYIRGRLMSETTETETNEISEIKIKKRKKKSKTETTETETNETTETKVKKKKSKTKEKKVEEMEDD
;
A
#
# COMPACT_ATOMS: atom_id res chain seq x y z
N PHE A 1 6.11 -2.47 -16.45
CA PHE A 1 6.84 -2.13 -15.22
C PHE A 1 5.84 -1.56 -14.22
N ASN A 2 5.67 -2.20 -13.06
CA ASN A 2 4.61 -1.84 -12.11
C ASN A 2 5.14 -0.80 -11.10
N GLY A 3 5.39 0.41 -11.59
CA GLY A 3 5.99 1.51 -10.84
C GLY A 3 5.72 2.86 -11.51
N ILE A 4 6.13 3.93 -10.86
CA ILE A 4 5.89 5.31 -11.31
C ILE A 4 7.15 5.81 -12.03
N LEU A 5 7.00 6.27 -13.28
CA LEU A 5 8.10 6.88 -14.02
C LEU A 5 8.48 8.24 -13.40
N LEU A 6 9.72 8.36 -12.94
CA LEU A 6 10.29 9.61 -12.41
C LEU A 6 10.89 10.48 -13.50
N GLY A 7 11.44 9.85 -14.54
CA GLY A 7 12.13 10.52 -15.63
C GLY A 7 12.92 9.54 -16.49
N TYR A 8 13.58 10.07 -17.51
CA TYR A 8 14.39 9.30 -18.45
C TYR A 8 15.70 10.04 -18.76
N LYS A 9 16.69 9.31 -19.28
CA LYS A 9 17.93 9.87 -19.84
C LYS A 9 18.38 9.05 -21.05
N ASN A 10 19.44 9.52 -21.72
CA ASN A 10 20.14 8.77 -22.77
C ASN A 10 19.21 8.30 -23.91
N ILE A 11 18.25 9.14 -24.32
CA ILE A 11 17.38 8.83 -25.46
C ILE A 11 18.24 8.68 -26.72
N LYS A 12 18.03 7.57 -27.44
CA LYS A 12 18.62 7.26 -28.74
C LYS A 12 17.53 6.73 -29.65
N LEU A 13 17.53 7.16 -30.90
CA LEU A 13 16.78 6.49 -31.95
C LEU A 13 17.51 5.17 -32.29
N LEU A 14 16.74 4.10 -32.50
CA LEU A 14 17.29 2.80 -32.91
C LEU A 14 17.49 2.71 -34.43
N LYS A 15 16.94 3.66 -35.18
CA LYS A 15 17.03 3.80 -36.65
C LYS A 15 17.10 5.29 -36.98
N ASP A 16 17.87 5.66 -38.01
CA ASP A 16 18.04 7.06 -38.43
C ASP A 16 16.79 7.68 -39.10
N GLY A 17 15.78 6.85 -39.41
CA GLY A 17 14.52 7.26 -40.00
C GLY A 17 13.32 6.55 -39.36
N GLY A 18 12.17 7.22 -39.37
CA GLY A 18 10.91 6.67 -38.90
C GLY A 18 10.18 5.88 -40.00
N VAL A 19 9.30 4.98 -39.59
CA VAL A 19 8.50 4.13 -40.46
C VAL A 19 7.06 4.63 -40.49
N ILE A 20 6.50 4.80 -41.68
CA ILE A 20 5.06 4.96 -41.88
C ILE A 20 4.47 3.55 -42.05
N GLN A 21 3.46 3.21 -41.26
CA GLN A 21 2.81 1.89 -41.26
C GLN A 21 1.43 1.97 -41.91
N ASP A 22 1.19 1.11 -42.90
CA ASP A 22 -0.09 1.00 -43.62
C ASP A 22 -0.60 2.37 -44.10
N ASP A 23 -1.90 2.66 -43.90
CA ASP A 23 -2.53 3.96 -44.24
C ASP A 23 -2.42 5.00 -43.08
N SER A 24 -1.50 4.80 -42.12
CA SER A 24 -1.29 5.76 -41.02
C SER A 24 -0.58 7.01 -41.52
N TYR A 25 -1.09 8.20 -41.18
CA TYR A 25 -0.38 9.46 -41.40
C TYR A 25 0.70 9.75 -40.34
N TYR A 26 0.89 8.87 -39.36
CA TYR A 26 1.87 9.02 -38.30
C TYR A 26 3.19 8.34 -38.64
N ILE A 27 4.29 9.01 -38.29
CA ILE A 27 5.65 8.47 -38.43
C ILE A 27 6.04 7.81 -37.11
N HIS A 28 6.31 6.51 -37.14
CA HIS A 28 6.68 5.71 -35.98
C HIS A 28 8.19 5.62 -35.84
N PHE A 29 8.72 5.88 -34.64
CA PHE A 29 10.15 5.78 -34.32
C PHE A 29 10.38 4.77 -33.19
N ASP A 30 11.31 3.84 -33.42
CA ASP A 30 11.82 2.96 -32.37
C ASP A 30 12.90 3.71 -31.58
N LEU A 31 12.76 3.78 -30.25
CA LEU A 31 13.68 4.49 -29.37
C LEU A 31 14.13 3.64 -28.18
N GLN A 32 15.35 3.90 -27.72
CA GLN A 32 15.91 3.37 -26.49
C GLN A 32 16.23 4.52 -25.55
N ALA A 33 15.92 4.37 -24.27
CA ALA A 33 16.26 5.31 -23.21
C ALA A 33 16.42 4.57 -21.87
N ASP A 34 17.15 5.16 -20.93
CA ASP A 34 17.17 4.67 -19.56
C ASP A 34 16.01 5.32 -18.80
N PHE A 35 15.12 4.51 -18.23
CA PHE A 35 13.96 4.99 -17.47
C PHE A 35 14.17 4.80 -15.97
N TYR A 36 14.00 5.88 -15.19
CA TYR A 36 14.03 5.85 -13.74
C TYR A 36 12.61 5.60 -13.20
N ILE A 37 12.39 4.47 -12.55
CA ILE A 37 11.07 4.04 -12.08
C ILE A 37 11.09 3.90 -10.57
N PHE A 38 10.27 4.69 -9.87
CA PHE A 38 9.98 4.45 -8.46
C PHE A 38 9.03 3.27 -8.34
N LYS A 39 9.54 2.17 -7.78
CA LYS A 39 8.79 0.94 -7.54
C LYS A 39 8.69 0.70 -6.03
N PRO A 40 7.66 1.22 -5.34
CA PRO A 40 7.40 0.84 -3.95
C PRO A 40 7.07 -0.65 -3.88
N GLU A 41 7.44 -1.30 -2.78
CA GLU A 41 7.18 -2.73 -2.56
C GLU A 41 6.70 -2.95 -1.12
N ILE A 42 5.71 -3.84 -0.94
CA ILE A 42 5.14 -4.15 0.38
C ILE A 42 6.22 -4.81 1.24
N GLY A 43 6.28 -4.43 2.51
CA GLY A 43 7.29 -4.87 3.49
C GLY A 43 8.55 -4.00 3.53
N LYS A 44 8.81 -3.16 2.51
CA LYS A 44 9.96 -2.25 2.54
C LYS A 44 9.73 -1.08 3.48
N ILE A 45 10.82 -0.69 4.14
CA ILE A 45 10.92 0.52 4.97
C ILE A 45 11.24 1.70 4.05
N MET A 46 10.60 2.84 4.32
CA MET A 46 10.79 4.10 3.62
C MET A 46 10.72 5.26 4.62
N GLU A 47 11.36 6.38 4.27
CA GLU A 47 11.23 7.65 4.98
C GLU A 47 10.26 8.58 4.24
N GLY A 48 9.50 9.38 4.99
CA GLY A 48 8.64 10.42 4.43
C GLY A 48 8.49 11.62 5.34
N VAL A 49 8.39 12.82 4.74
CA VAL A 49 8.21 14.07 5.47
C VAL A 49 6.73 14.29 5.75
N VAL A 50 6.35 14.45 7.02
CA VAL A 50 4.96 14.65 7.43
C VAL A 50 4.46 16.01 6.94
N LYS A 51 3.42 16.00 6.09
CA LYS A 51 2.75 17.22 5.62
C LYS A 51 1.40 17.47 6.30
N ARG A 52 0.78 16.43 6.87
CA ARG A 52 -0.49 16.56 7.61
C ARG A 52 -0.54 15.57 8.78
N LYS A 53 -1.02 16.03 9.93
CA LYS A 53 -1.38 15.18 11.08
C LYS A 53 -2.86 15.39 11.45
N SER A 54 -3.50 14.32 11.86
CA SER A 54 -4.84 14.28 12.47
C SER A 54 -4.86 13.18 13.55
N LYS A 55 -5.96 13.01 14.30
CA LYS A 55 -6.00 12.05 15.40
C LYS A 55 -5.76 10.60 14.94
N ASP A 56 -6.38 10.21 13.82
CA ASP A 56 -6.41 8.81 13.37
C ASP A 56 -5.50 8.58 12.15
N HIS A 57 -4.76 9.60 11.70
CA HIS A 57 -4.03 9.56 10.43
C HIS A 57 -2.90 10.59 10.31
N ILE A 58 -1.75 10.12 9.81
CA ILE A 58 -0.60 10.91 9.38
C ILE A 58 -0.47 10.83 7.86
N GLY A 59 -0.39 11.99 7.20
CA GLY A 59 -0.10 12.13 5.78
C GLY A 59 1.34 12.60 5.56
N ALA A 60 2.15 11.76 4.93
CA ALA A 60 3.56 12.02 4.64
C ALA A 60 3.83 12.06 3.12
N LEU A 61 4.93 12.69 2.72
CA LEU A 61 5.44 12.66 1.35
C LEU A 61 6.78 11.91 1.27
N VAL A 62 6.84 10.90 0.41
CA VAL A 62 8.08 10.25 -0.02
C VAL A 62 8.65 11.01 -1.22
N TYR A 63 9.95 11.31 -1.19
CA TYR A 63 10.66 12.09 -2.23
C TYR A 63 9.95 13.41 -2.59
N GLU A 64 9.28 14.03 -1.60
CA GLU A 64 8.48 15.26 -1.74
C GLU A 64 7.34 15.20 -2.78
N ALA A 65 7.05 14.03 -3.36
CA ALA A 65 6.13 13.86 -4.49
C ALA A 65 5.03 12.83 -4.24
N PHE A 66 5.31 11.75 -3.49
CA PHE A 66 4.39 10.62 -3.35
C PHE A 66 3.67 10.65 -2.01
N ASN A 67 2.34 10.82 -2.06
CA ASN A 67 1.47 10.79 -0.90
C ASN A 67 1.43 9.40 -0.25
N VAL A 68 1.80 9.34 1.02
CA VAL A 68 1.71 8.16 1.87
C VAL A 68 0.68 8.39 2.97
N SER A 69 -0.17 7.40 3.14
CA SER A 69 -1.22 7.32 4.14
C SER A 69 -0.76 6.43 5.29
N ILE A 70 -0.59 6.97 6.50
CA ILE A 70 -0.23 6.21 7.70
C ILE A 70 -1.37 6.37 8.71
N PRO A 71 -2.39 5.49 8.68
CA PRO A 71 -3.42 5.47 9.72
C PRO A 71 -2.80 5.10 11.06
N LEU A 72 -3.21 5.79 12.11
CA LEU A 72 -2.89 5.42 13.49
C LEU A 72 -3.97 4.45 13.96
N THR A 73 -3.58 3.21 14.27
CA THR A 73 -4.49 2.25 14.92
C THR A 73 -4.56 2.54 16.42
N SER A 74 -5.60 2.03 17.08
CA SER A 74 -5.71 2.04 18.54
C SER A 74 -4.86 0.95 19.21
N ASP A 75 -3.75 0.57 18.57
CA ASP A 75 -2.71 -0.24 19.19
C ASP A 75 -1.83 0.74 19.96
N ASP A 76 -1.67 0.53 21.28
CA ASP A 76 -1.10 1.54 22.20
C ASP A 76 0.25 2.11 21.69
N ASP A 77 1.12 1.24 21.16
CA ASP A 77 2.42 1.61 20.59
C ASP A 77 2.33 2.54 19.35
N GLU A 78 1.37 2.31 18.44
CA GLU A 78 1.20 3.14 17.22
C GLU A 78 0.53 4.49 17.57
N GLU A 79 -0.43 4.51 18.52
CA GLU A 79 -1.07 5.77 18.97
C GLU A 79 -0.09 6.64 19.78
N GLU A 80 0.70 6.08 20.72
CA GLU A 80 1.72 6.83 21.46
C GLU A 80 2.79 7.41 20.52
N LEU A 81 3.34 6.60 19.62
CA LEU A 81 4.35 7.07 18.67
C LEU A 81 3.77 8.15 17.73
N GLY A 82 2.58 7.92 17.17
CA GLY A 82 1.88 8.88 16.33
C GLY A 82 1.54 10.20 17.04
N ASN A 83 1.34 10.17 18.36
CA ASN A 83 1.12 11.36 19.17
C ASN A 83 2.37 12.26 19.28
N THR A 84 3.58 11.69 19.27
CA THR A 84 4.83 12.47 19.33
C THR A 84 5.14 13.23 18.03
N VAL A 85 4.81 12.64 16.87
CA VAL A 85 5.11 13.16 15.53
C VAL A 85 4.46 14.52 15.25
N LYS A 86 5.17 15.42 14.57
CA LYS A 86 4.70 16.75 14.15
C LYS A 86 4.76 16.93 12.63
N VAL A 87 4.10 17.97 12.14
CA VAL A 87 4.19 18.37 10.73
C VAL A 87 5.57 18.99 10.48
N GLY A 88 6.26 18.50 9.46
CA GLY A 88 7.65 18.84 9.15
C GLY A 88 8.66 17.75 9.52
N ASP A 89 8.30 16.82 10.42
CA ASP A 89 9.19 15.73 10.83
C ASP A 89 9.37 14.71 9.69
N THR A 90 10.55 14.11 9.61
CA THR A 90 10.79 12.89 8.81
C THR A 90 10.41 11.68 9.66
N VAL A 91 9.56 10.80 9.14
CA VAL A 91 9.16 9.56 9.80
C VAL A 91 9.51 8.34 8.97
N THR A 92 9.95 7.29 9.65
CA THR A 92 10.23 5.97 9.08
C THR A 92 8.99 5.09 9.17
N PHE A 93 8.62 4.44 8.08
CA PHE A 93 7.43 3.60 8.02
C PHE A 93 7.63 2.39 7.10
N GLN A 94 6.94 1.28 7.40
CA GLN A 94 6.90 0.11 6.53
C GLN A 94 5.70 0.22 5.57
N ILE A 95 5.91 -0.01 4.26
CA ILE A 95 4.80 -0.07 3.30
C ILE A 95 3.98 -1.35 3.54
N ILE A 96 2.69 -1.20 3.84
CA ILE A 96 1.77 -2.32 4.09
C ILE A 96 0.74 -2.54 2.97
N TYR A 97 0.47 -1.53 2.14
CA TYR A 97 -0.41 -1.65 0.98
C TYR A 97 -0.04 -0.66 -0.11
N ILE A 98 -0.21 -1.07 -1.38
CA ILE A 98 0.11 -0.27 -2.56
C ILE A 98 -1.01 -0.46 -3.59
N ASN A 99 -1.48 0.65 -4.15
CA ASN A 99 -2.28 0.69 -5.37
C ASN A 99 -1.68 1.72 -6.34
N LEU A 100 -1.16 1.25 -7.47
CA LEU A 100 -0.61 2.09 -8.55
C LEU A 100 -1.49 2.08 -9.81
N THR A 101 -2.63 1.39 -9.81
CA THR A 101 -3.55 1.31 -10.96
C THR A 101 -4.66 2.35 -10.91
N SER A 102 -4.89 2.96 -9.75
CA SER A 102 -5.75 4.14 -9.59
C SER A 102 -5.14 5.40 -10.23
N ARG A 103 -6.00 6.35 -10.65
CA ARG A 103 -5.62 7.64 -11.24
C ARG A 103 -4.59 8.43 -10.41
N LEU A 104 -4.62 8.27 -9.09
CA LEU A 104 -3.58 8.73 -8.18
C LEU A 104 -2.97 7.49 -7.50
N PRO A 105 -1.64 7.37 -7.44
CA PRO A 105 -0.97 6.35 -6.64
C PRO A 105 -1.37 6.47 -5.17
N TYR A 106 -1.71 5.34 -4.55
CA TYR A 106 -2.02 5.25 -3.13
C TYR A 106 -1.06 4.27 -2.45
N ILE A 107 -0.30 4.78 -1.49
CA ILE A 107 0.65 4.02 -0.68
C ILE A 107 0.19 4.12 0.78
N ARG A 108 0.06 2.98 1.46
CA ARG A 108 -0.25 2.93 2.89
C ARG A 108 0.98 2.43 3.66
N GLY A 109 1.37 3.19 4.69
CA GLY A 109 2.42 2.82 5.64
C GLY A 109 1.85 2.33 6.97
N ARG A 110 2.70 1.65 7.75
CA ARG A 110 2.66 1.50 9.20
C ARG A 110 3.83 2.26 9.79
N LEU A 111 3.61 3.07 10.83
CA LEU A 111 4.68 3.83 11.49
C LEU A 111 5.66 2.86 12.18
N MET A 112 6.96 3.12 12.07
CA MET A 112 8.00 2.35 12.77
C MET A 112 8.57 3.19 13.90
N SER A 113 8.69 2.62 15.10
CA SER A 113 9.56 3.18 16.14
C SER A 113 11.02 3.15 15.67
N GLU A 114 11.86 4.06 16.18
CA GLU A 114 13.30 4.06 15.89
C GLU A 114 14.01 2.87 16.57
N THR A 115 13.89 1.68 15.98
CA THR A 115 14.87 0.62 16.15
C THR A 115 15.88 0.73 15.01
N THR A 116 17.00 1.41 15.28
CA THR A 116 18.17 1.50 14.40
C THR A 116 18.91 0.16 14.34
N GLU A 117 18.30 -0.84 13.74
CA GLU A 117 18.94 -2.09 13.34
C GLU A 117 19.10 -2.09 11.82
N THR A 118 20.13 -1.38 11.36
CA THR A 118 20.61 -1.46 9.98
C THR A 118 21.19 -2.86 9.73
N GLU A 119 20.40 -3.77 9.17
CA GLU A 119 20.89 -5.04 8.63
C GLU A 119 21.78 -4.78 7.40
N THR A 120 23.06 -4.51 7.66
CA THR A 120 24.10 -4.60 6.64
C THR A 120 24.25 -6.06 6.23
N ASN A 121 23.82 -6.39 5.02
CA ASN A 121 23.98 -7.72 4.42
C ASN A 121 25.46 -8.00 4.11
N GLU A 122 26.24 -8.37 5.11
CA GLU A 122 27.52 -9.06 4.92
C GLU A 122 27.30 -10.57 4.85
N ILE A 123 27.55 -11.13 3.67
CA ILE A 123 27.51 -12.57 3.43
C ILE A 123 28.75 -13.18 4.07
N SER A 124 28.60 -13.88 5.20
CA SER A 124 29.59 -14.84 5.68
C SER A 124 28.93 -16.11 6.20
N GLU A 125 29.32 -17.25 5.63
CA GLU A 125 28.88 -18.56 6.05
C GLU A 125 29.61 -18.99 7.34
N ILE A 126 28.95 -19.74 8.24
CA ILE A 126 29.38 -21.08 8.73
C ILE A 126 28.63 -21.57 10.00
N LYS A 127 27.82 -22.62 9.78
CA LYS A 127 27.60 -23.86 10.58
C LYS A 127 27.17 -23.82 12.07
N ILE A 128 25.88 -24.15 12.25
CA ILE A 128 25.33 -25.29 13.05
C ILE A 128 25.70 -25.40 14.55
N LYS A 129 24.67 -25.37 15.43
CA LYS A 129 24.47 -26.44 16.45
C LYS A 129 22.99 -26.85 16.58
N LYS A 130 22.73 -28.15 16.41
CA LYS A 130 21.41 -28.80 16.52
C LYS A 130 20.90 -28.78 17.97
N ARG A 131 19.59 -28.53 18.19
CA ARG A 131 18.88 -29.01 19.38
C ARG A 131 17.65 -29.83 18.99
N LYS A 132 17.50 -30.99 19.64
CA LYS A 132 16.47 -32.00 19.39
C LYS A 132 15.11 -31.49 19.87
N LYS A 133 14.04 -31.67 19.08
CA LYS A 133 12.67 -31.67 19.60
C LYS A 133 12.11 -33.08 19.47
N LYS A 134 11.74 -33.68 20.60
CA LYS A 134 11.22 -35.05 20.70
C LYS A 134 9.72 -35.01 20.43
N SER A 135 9.26 -35.66 19.38
CA SER A 135 7.83 -35.86 19.14
C SER A 135 7.27 -36.93 20.07
N LYS A 136 6.02 -36.74 20.49
CA LYS A 136 5.05 -37.84 20.62
C LYS A 136 3.63 -37.29 20.52
N THR A 137 2.97 -37.71 19.45
CA THR A 137 1.53 -37.67 19.24
C THR A 137 0.86 -38.68 20.16
N GLU A 138 -0.37 -38.43 20.63
CA GLU A 138 -1.47 -39.40 20.50
C GLU A 138 -2.83 -38.75 20.78
N THR A 139 -3.80 -39.16 19.97
CA THR A 139 -5.22 -38.75 19.92
C THR A 139 -6.10 -39.66 20.77
N THR A 140 -7.20 -39.14 21.31
CA THR A 140 -8.48 -39.91 21.37
C THR A 140 -9.69 -38.97 21.45
N GLU A 141 -10.84 -39.47 21.00
CA GLU A 141 -12.10 -38.76 20.76
C GLU A 141 -13.16 -39.08 21.84
N THR A 142 -14.17 -38.22 22.00
CA THR A 142 -15.62 -38.45 22.32
C THR A 142 -16.23 -37.09 22.75
N GLU A 143 -17.24 -36.52 22.09
CA GLU A 143 -18.69 -36.85 22.15
C GLU A 143 -19.25 -36.75 23.60
N THR A 144 -20.27 -35.95 23.95
CA THR A 144 -21.59 -35.72 23.32
C THR A 144 -22.32 -34.47 23.89
N ASN A 145 -23.28 -33.92 23.11
CA ASN A 145 -24.60 -33.32 23.47
C ASN A 145 -24.75 -32.17 24.53
N GLU A 146 -25.73 -31.24 24.49
CA GLU A 146 -26.78 -30.87 23.51
C GLU A 146 -27.33 -29.43 23.76
N THR A 147 -27.69 -28.73 22.67
CA THR A 147 -28.87 -27.86 22.39
C THR A 147 -29.71 -27.29 23.58
N THR A 148 -30.01 -25.98 23.68
CA THR A 148 -31.17 -25.28 23.03
C THR A 148 -31.18 -23.76 23.30
N GLU A 149 -31.26 -22.90 22.27
CA GLU A 149 -32.44 -22.12 21.76
C GLU A 149 -32.94 -20.90 22.60
N THR A 150 -32.68 -19.63 22.21
CA THR A 150 -33.38 -18.73 21.23
C THR A 150 -34.80 -18.20 21.55
N LYS A 151 -34.95 -16.86 21.52
CA LYS A 151 -36.09 -16.00 21.05
C LYS A 151 -35.69 -14.52 21.29
N VAL A 152 -35.57 -13.57 20.35
CA VAL A 152 -36.21 -13.21 19.06
C VAL A 152 -37.57 -12.50 19.17
N LYS A 153 -37.60 -11.21 18.77
CA LYS A 153 -38.57 -10.49 17.87
C LYS A 153 -38.49 -8.96 18.08
N LYS A 154 -38.87 -8.04 17.18
CA LYS A 154 -38.93 -7.84 15.71
C LYS A 154 -39.87 -6.64 15.44
N LYS A 155 -39.51 -5.72 14.53
CA LYS A 155 -40.36 -4.59 14.04
C LYS A 155 -39.90 -4.16 12.62
N LYS A 156 -40.13 -2.88 12.22
CA LYS A 156 -39.96 -2.24 10.88
C LYS A 156 -41.06 -2.57 9.86
N SER A 157 -41.51 -1.57 9.10
CA SER A 157 -42.47 -1.74 7.98
C SER A 157 -42.51 -0.55 7.01
N LYS A 158 -42.83 -0.86 5.73
CA LYS A 158 -43.29 -0.05 4.57
C LYS A 158 -42.37 1.08 4.02
N THR A 159 -42.50 1.35 2.71
CA THR A 159 -41.85 2.43 1.91
C THR A 159 -42.60 2.65 0.58
N LYS A 160 -42.57 3.85 -0.02
CA LYS A 160 -43.13 4.32 -1.32
C LYS A 160 -42.46 5.67 -1.72
N GLU A 161 -42.65 6.32 -2.89
CA GLU A 161 -42.69 5.95 -4.33
C GLU A 161 -43.03 7.22 -5.17
N LYS A 162 -42.24 7.57 -6.22
CA LYS A 162 -42.53 8.61 -7.28
C LYS A 162 -42.72 10.09 -6.81
N LYS A 163 -42.71 11.14 -7.65
CA LYS A 163 -42.86 11.32 -9.12
C LYS A 163 -42.05 12.55 -9.65
N VAL A 164 -41.94 12.65 -10.98
CA VAL A 164 -41.41 13.78 -11.80
C VAL A 164 -42.34 15.02 -11.75
N GLU A 165 -41.75 16.22 -11.89
CA GLU A 165 -42.41 17.39 -12.49
C GLU A 165 -41.39 18.20 -13.32
N GLU A 166 -41.78 18.56 -14.54
CA GLU A 166 -41.06 19.47 -15.45
C GLU A 166 -41.53 20.90 -15.18
N MET A 167 -40.67 21.89 -15.43
CA MET A 167 -41.09 23.27 -15.66
C MET A 167 -40.28 23.84 -16.83
N GLU A 168 -40.92 23.91 -17.99
CA GLU A 168 -40.65 24.97 -18.97
C GLU A 168 -41.35 26.25 -18.46
N ASP A 169 -40.66 27.40 -18.50
CA ASP A 169 -41.14 28.62 -19.16
C ASP A 169 -40.10 29.77 -18.99
N ASP A 170 -40.08 30.67 -19.99
CA ASP A 170 -39.20 31.85 -20.22
C ASP A 170 -37.68 31.59 -20.48
#